data_AF-A0AAD5MEW7-F1
#
_entry.id   AF-A0AAD5MEW7-F1
#
_cell.length_a   1.000
_cell.length_b   1.000
_cell.length_c   1.000
_cell.angle_alpha   90.00
_cell.angle_beta   90.00
_cell.angle_gamma   90.00
#
_symmetry.space_group_name_H-M   'P 1'
#
loop_
_entity.id
_entity.type
_entity.pdbx_description
1 polymer ?
#
loop_
_entity_poly.entity_id
_entity_poly.type
_entity_poly.pdbx_seq_one_letter_code
_entity_poly.pdbx_strand_id
1 'polypeptide(L)'
;MVGRNNVEPITEEMHPYLNPIRQITFIRQFADALTHYHAAIELDPKNYQTLYRRATVYLAMGKSKAAIPDLDKVVELKGDFTAARIQRGNVLLKQGEIDAAESDFNAVLSVEHSNSDVENKLVLIDDLRQYLHQARILFAEKDWHSAEHYLNKALEHLVWDPSLYRLRAQCHEARGETRKAIADMRTLTKLVADSTEDFLKISRLYYGIGEVEESLSQIRECLKLNPDHKECFPFYKKIKKLAKMR
;
A
#
# COMPACT_ATOMS: atom_id res chain seq x y z
N MET A 1 -41.43 -24.14 -26.43
CA MET A 1 -40.11 -24.77 -26.59
C MET A 1 -39.07 -23.68 -26.40
N VAL A 2 -38.31 -23.75 -25.31
CA VAL A 2 -37.33 -22.74 -24.90
C VAL A 2 -36.05 -22.94 -25.74
N GLY A 3 -35.64 -21.89 -26.45
CA GLY A 3 -34.39 -21.86 -27.21
C GLY A 3 -33.21 -21.94 -26.24
N ARG A 4 -32.37 -22.97 -26.45
CA ARG A 4 -31.12 -23.17 -25.70
C ARG A 4 -30.16 -22.02 -26.02
N ASN A 5 -29.76 -21.26 -25.01
CA ASN A 5 -28.61 -20.36 -25.10
C ASN A 5 -27.34 -21.23 -25.21
N ASN A 6 -26.91 -21.51 -26.44
CA ASN A 6 -25.58 -22.02 -26.73
C ASN A 6 -24.58 -20.88 -26.50
N VAL A 7 -24.02 -20.80 -25.30
CA VAL A 7 -22.82 -20.01 -25.07
C VAL A 7 -21.67 -20.86 -25.60
N GLU A 8 -21.04 -20.42 -26.70
CA GLU A 8 -19.86 -21.08 -27.24
C GLU A 8 -18.75 -21.17 -26.16
N PRO A 9 -18.05 -22.31 -26.06
CA PRO A 9 -17.02 -22.49 -25.04
C PRO A 9 -15.87 -21.51 -25.29
N ILE A 10 -15.50 -20.75 -24.26
CA ILE A 10 -14.35 -19.86 -24.28
C ILE A 10 -13.11 -20.72 -24.56
N THR A 11 -12.45 -20.50 -25.71
CA THR A 11 -11.25 -21.24 -26.08
C THR A 11 -10.02 -20.67 -25.39
N GLU A 12 -9.00 -21.51 -25.19
CA GLU A 12 -7.75 -21.14 -24.50
C GLU A 12 -7.03 -19.96 -25.18
N GLU A 13 -7.24 -19.81 -26.50
CA GLU A 13 -6.74 -18.71 -27.34
C GLU A 13 -7.43 -17.36 -27.10
N MET A 14 -8.65 -17.34 -26.53
CA MET A 14 -9.41 -16.11 -26.25
C MET A 14 -9.09 -15.51 -24.88
N HIS A 15 -8.53 -16.29 -23.94
CA HIS A 15 -8.18 -15.82 -22.59
C HIS A 15 -7.27 -14.57 -22.56
N PRO A 16 -6.24 -14.43 -23.41
CA PRO A 16 -5.38 -13.25 -23.43
C PRO A 16 -6.11 -11.95 -23.76
N TYR A 17 -7.23 -12.02 -24.50
CA TYR A 17 -8.02 -10.86 -24.92
C TYR A 17 -9.16 -10.56 -23.94
N LEU A 18 -9.74 -11.59 -23.32
CA LEU A 18 -10.84 -11.44 -22.36
C LEU A 18 -10.39 -10.80 -21.05
N ASN A 19 -9.17 -11.10 -20.58
CA ASN A 19 -8.65 -10.54 -19.33
C ASN A 19 -8.50 -9.00 -19.38
N PRO A 20 -7.87 -8.39 -20.41
CA PRO A 20 -7.84 -6.94 -20.59
C PRO A 20 -9.23 -6.32 -20.76
N ILE A 21 -10.11 -6.92 -21.56
CA ILE A 21 -11.48 -6.40 -21.80
C ILE A 21 -12.27 -6.37 -20.48
N ARG A 22 -12.21 -7.46 -19.71
CA ARG A 22 -12.84 -7.55 -18.40
C ARG A 22 -12.27 -6.52 -17.44
N GLN A 23 -10.95 -6.33 -17.43
CA GLN A 23 -10.29 -5.32 -16.60
C GLN A 23 -10.72 -3.89 -16.95
N ILE A 24 -10.73 -3.53 -18.25
CA ILE A 24 -11.19 -2.22 -18.73
C ILE A 24 -12.67 -2.00 -18.37
N THR A 25 -13.49 -3.03 -18.55
CA THR A 25 -14.93 -2.97 -18.23
C THR A 25 -15.14 -2.70 -16.75
N PHE A 26 -14.42 -3.39 -15.87
CA PHE A 26 -14.46 -3.13 -14.43
C PHE A 26 -13.98 -1.72 -14.08
N ILE A 27 -12.86 -1.25 -14.65
CA ILE A 27 -12.35 0.11 -14.40
C ILE A 27 -13.41 1.16 -14.75
N ARG A 28 -14.06 1.00 -15.91
CA ARG A 28 -15.13 1.91 -16.35
C ARG A 28 -16.32 1.86 -15.40
N GLN A 29 -16.80 0.66 -15.06
CA GLN A 29 -17.92 0.49 -14.12
C GLN A 29 -17.63 1.08 -12.74
N PHE A 30 -16.40 0.94 -12.23
CA PHE A 30 -16.01 1.55 -10.96
C PHE A 30 -15.94 3.08 -11.05
N ALA A 31 -15.43 3.63 -12.15
CA ALA A 31 -15.39 5.08 -12.36
C ALA A 31 -16.81 5.70 -12.45
N ASP A 32 -17.70 5.04 -13.19
CA ASP A 32 -19.10 5.45 -13.30
C ASP A 32 -19.80 5.33 -11.92
N ALA A 33 -19.59 4.23 -11.20
CA ALA A 33 -20.12 4.05 -9.86
C ALA A 33 -19.63 5.12 -8.88
N LEU A 34 -18.33 5.48 -8.91
CA LEU A 34 -17.81 6.56 -8.08
C LEU A 34 -18.53 7.87 -8.39
N THR A 35 -18.74 8.22 -9.66
CA THR A 35 -19.45 9.45 -10.04
C THR A 35 -20.85 9.49 -9.42
N HIS A 36 -21.59 8.39 -9.52
CA HIS A 36 -22.92 8.29 -8.91
C HIS A 36 -22.88 8.37 -7.37
N TYR A 37 -21.92 7.72 -6.73
CA TYR A 37 -21.78 7.80 -5.27
C TYR A 37 -21.39 9.19 -4.79
N HIS A 38 -20.57 9.95 -5.54
CA HIS A 38 -20.27 11.34 -5.20
C HIS A 38 -21.54 12.20 -5.23
N ALA A 39 -22.32 12.13 -6.31
CA ALA A 39 -23.59 12.85 -6.40
C ALA A 39 -24.58 12.45 -5.31
N ALA A 40 -24.65 11.15 -4.97
CA ALA A 40 -25.50 10.67 -3.90
C ALA A 40 -25.07 11.19 -2.51
N ILE A 41 -23.77 11.32 -2.26
CA ILE A 41 -23.23 11.88 -1.00
C ILE A 41 -23.45 13.38 -0.91
N GLU A 42 -23.43 14.12 -2.03
CA GLU A 42 -23.81 15.53 -2.05
C GLU A 42 -25.27 15.74 -1.65
N LEU A 43 -26.16 14.82 -2.06
CA LEU A 43 -27.58 14.87 -1.72
C LEU A 43 -27.87 14.45 -0.27
N ASP A 44 -27.20 13.41 0.23
CA ASP A 44 -27.31 12.96 1.62
C ASP A 44 -25.93 12.55 2.20
N PRO A 45 -25.22 13.50 2.83
CA PRO A 45 -23.90 13.25 3.41
C PRO A 45 -23.91 12.30 4.62
N LYS A 46 -25.08 11.99 5.19
CA LYS A 46 -25.22 11.14 6.40
C LYS A 46 -25.69 9.72 6.06
N ASN A 47 -25.88 9.40 4.78
CA ASN A 47 -26.20 8.05 4.35
C ASN A 47 -24.97 7.13 4.47
N TYR A 48 -24.88 6.41 5.59
CA TYR A 48 -23.75 5.50 5.82
C TYR A 48 -23.68 4.38 4.79
N GLN A 49 -24.79 3.91 4.20
CA GLN A 49 -24.74 2.88 3.16
C GLN A 49 -24.10 3.42 1.87
N THR A 50 -24.37 4.66 1.49
CA THR A 50 -23.75 5.30 0.33
C THR A 50 -22.26 5.50 0.54
N LEU A 51 -21.85 6.00 1.72
CA LEU A 51 -20.44 6.13 2.10
C LEU A 51 -19.72 4.77 2.08
N TYR A 52 -20.32 3.75 2.68
CA TYR A 52 -19.76 2.40 2.69
C TYR A 52 -19.59 1.84 1.28
N ARG A 53 -20.61 1.99 0.41
CA ARG A 53 -20.52 1.54 -0.98
C ARG A 53 -19.41 2.26 -1.74
N ARG A 54 -19.25 3.58 -1.56
CA ARG A 54 -18.15 4.32 -2.17
C ARG A 54 -16.79 3.82 -1.69
N ALA A 55 -16.62 3.61 -0.37
CA ALA A 55 -15.45 2.97 0.20
C ALA A 55 -15.16 1.61 -0.45
N THR A 56 -16.15 0.73 -0.59
CA THR A 56 -15.93 -0.59 -1.22
C THR A 56 -15.50 -0.49 -2.68
N VAL A 57 -16.00 0.50 -3.43
CA VAL A 57 -15.53 0.75 -4.81
C VAL A 57 -14.08 1.24 -4.80
N TYR A 58 -13.72 2.16 -3.91
CA TYR A 58 -12.32 2.58 -3.75
C TYR A 58 -11.41 1.39 -3.41
N LEU A 59 -11.82 0.49 -2.51
CA LEU A 59 -11.06 -0.71 -2.17
C LEU A 59 -10.93 -1.68 -3.35
N ALA A 60 -11.99 -1.90 -4.12
CA ALA A 60 -11.96 -2.72 -5.33
C ALA A 60 -11.01 -2.14 -6.41
N MET A 61 -10.83 -0.81 -6.44
CA MET A 61 -9.86 -0.13 -7.28
C MET A 61 -8.44 -0.09 -6.71
N GLY A 62 -8.20 -0.67 -5.52
CA GLY A 62 -6.92 -0.58 -4.82
C GLY A 62 -6.61 0.81 -4.25
N LYS A 63 -7.58 1.72 -4.20
CA LYS A 63 -7.46 3.10 -3.70
C LYS A 63 -7.76 3.18 -2.20
N SER A 64 -7.02 2.42 -1.38
CA SER A 64 -7.25 2.32 0.06
C SER A 64 -7.18 3.66 0.80
N LYS A 65 -6.24 4.55 0.45
CA LYS A 65 -6.14 5.90 1.02
C LYS A 65 -7.43 6.72 0.84
N ALA A 66 -8.16 6.53 -0.26
CA ALA A 66 -9.43 7.20 -0.51
C ALA A 66 -10.63 6.54 0.18
N ALA A 67 -10.52 5.25 0.54
CA ALA A 67 -11.59 4.51 1.22
C ALA A 67 -11.67 4.81 2.72
N ILE A 68 -10.53 5.06 3.39
CA ILE A 68 -10.46 5.25 4.84
C ILE A 68 -11.41 6.36 5.34
N PRO A 69 -11.44 7.58 4.76
CA PRO A 69 -12.33 8.65 5.25
C PRO A 69 -13.81 8.27 5.21
N ASP A 70 -14.22 7.53 4.17
CA ASP A 70 -15.60 7.03 4.05
C ASP A 70 -15.89 5.97 5.11
N LEU A 71 -14.97 5.02 5.33
CA LEU A 71 -15.11 4.00 6.37
C LEU A 71 -15.15 4.61 7.77
N ASP A 72 -14.31 5.60 8.06
CA ASP A 72 -14.32 6.36 9.30
C ASP A 72 -15.68 7.01 9.54
N LYS A 73 -16.23 7.65 8.50
CA LYS A 73 -17.53 8.29 8.58
C LYS A 73 -18.66 7.28 8.80
N VAL A 74 -18.58 6.10 8.18
CA VAL A 74 -19.54 5.01 8.43
C VAL A 74 -19.48 4.54 9.87
N VAL A 75 -18.28 4.34 10.43
CA VAL A 75 -18.10 3.92 11.82
C VAL A 75 -18.59 4.99 12.80
N GLU A 76 -18.43 6.27 12.49
CA GLU A 76 -18.97 7.39 13.27
C GLU A 76 -20.51 7.41 13.25
N LEU A 77 -21.11 7.26 12.05
CA LEU A 77 -22.57 7.33 11.88
C LEU A 77 -23.30 6.07 12.36
N LYS A 78 -22.67 4.91 12.23
CA LYS A 78 -23.26 3.60 12.49
C LYS A 78 -22.23 2.64 13.08
N GLY A 79 -21.91 2.84 14.35
CA GLY A 79 -20.84 2.12 15.06
C GLY A 79 -21.03 0.61 15.21
N ASP A 80 -22.27 0.11 15.09
CA ASP A 80 -22.66 -1.30 15.08
C ASP A 80 -22.59 -1.95 13.69
N PHE A 81 -22.27 -1.19 12.64
CA PHE A 81 -22.07 -1.72 11.30
C PHE A 81 -20.67 -2.35 11.15
N THR A 82 -20.57 -3.59 11.62
CA THR A 82 -19.34 -4.40 11.68
C THR A 82 -18.62 -4.51 10.35
N ALA A 83 -19.34 -4.60 9.22
CA ALA A 83 -18.73 -4.72 7.89
C ALA A 83 -17.77 -3.55 7.57
N ALA A 84 -18.09 -2.31 7.97
CA ALA A 84 -17.19 -1.18 7.79
C ALA A 84 -15.94 -1.28 8.67
N ARG A 85 -16.08 -1.75 9.91
CA ARG A 85 -14.95 -2.00 10.83
C ARG A 85 -14.03 -3.09 10.30
N ILE A 86 -14.57 -4.20 9.79
CA ILE A 86 -13.77 -5.26 9.17
C ILE A 86 -12.99 -4.72 7.98
N GLN A 87 -13.63 -3.94 7.09
CA GLN A 87 -12.94 -3.34 5.94
C GLN A 87 -11.86 -2.36 6.37
N ARG A 88 -12.15 -1.49 7.35
CA ARG A 88 -11.19 -0.52 7.88
C ARG A 88 -10.02 -1.20 8.56
N GLY A 89 -10.27 -2.15 9.46
CA GLY A 89 -9.24 -2.96 10.13
C GLY A 89 -8.34 -3.68 9.14
N ASN A 90 -8.88 -4.25 8.06
CA ASN A 90 -8.06 -4.87 7.01
C ASN A 90 -7.16 -3.88 6.27
N VAL A 91 -7.63 -2.65 6.03
CA VAL A 91 -6.82 -1.60 5.38
C VAL A 91 -5.74 -1.09 6.34
N LEU A 92 -6.10 -0.82 7.59
CA LEU A 92 -5.19 -0.39 8.65
C LEU A 92 -4.09 -1.43 8.87
N LEU A 93 -4.44 -2.71 8.91
CA LEU A 93 -3.47 -3.80 9.02
C LEU A 93 -2.49 -3.76 7.85
N LYS A 94 -2.95 -3.62 6.60
CA LYS A 94 -2.04 -3.50 5.45
C LYS A 94 -1.10 -2.29 5.55
N GLN A 95 -1.55 -1.20 6.19
CA GLN A 95 -0.75 0.01 6.40
C GLN A 95 0.26 -0.10 7.56
N GLY A 96 0.24 -1.18 8.32
CA GLY A 96 1.08 -1.33 9.52
C GLY A 96 0.45 -0.77 10.80
N GLU A 97 -0.77 -0.23 10.72
CA GLU A 97 -1.51 0.34 11.85
C GLU A 97 -2.17 -0.79 12.67
N ILE A 98 -1.34 -1.67 13.24
CA ILE A 98 -1.74 -2.92 13.89
C ILE A 98 -2.70 -2.67 15.05
N ASP A 99 -2.38 -1.71 15.93
CA ASP A 99 -3.19 -1.46 17.12
C ASP A 99 -4.57 -0.89 16.76
N ALA A 100 -4.64 -0.03 15.73
CA ALA A 100 -5.90 0.50 15.23
C ALA A 100 -6.74 -0.59 14.54
N ALA A 101 -6.09 -1.50 13.79
CA ALA A 101 -6.77 -2.65 13.19
C ALA A 101 -7.31 -3.61 14.26
N GLU A 102 -6.52 -3.92 15.29
CA GLU A 102 -6.94 -4.74 16.43
C GLU A 102 -8.13 -4.12 17.15
N SER A 103 -8.12 -2.80 17.38
CA SER A 103 -9.25 -2.11 17.99
C SER A 103 -10.54 -2.26 17.18
N ASP A 104 -10.46 -2.21 15.85
CA ASP A 104 -11.63 -2.43 14.99
C ASP A 104 -12.14 -3.86 15.04
N PHE A 105 -11.23 -4.83 15.01
CA PHE A 105 -11.56 -6.25 15.10
C PHE A 105 -12.18 -6.62 16.45
N ASN A 106 -11.64 -6.12 17.55
CA ASN A 106 -12.24 -6.30 18.88
C ASN A 106 -13.62 -5.63 18.99
N ALA A 107 -13.81 -4.46 18.37
CA ALA A 107 -15.13 -3.83 18.31
C ALA A 107 -16.14 -4.68 17.51
N VAL A 108 -15.71 -5.38 16.46
CA VAL A 108 -16.57 -6.35 15.76
C VAL A 108 -16.97 -7.49 16.68
N LEU A 109 -16.05 -8.10 17.42
CA LEU A 109 -16.36 -9.21 18.34
C LEU A 109 -17.27 -8.80 19.50
N SER A 110 -17.29 -7.51 19.87
CA SER A 110 -18.26 -7.01 20.86
C SER A 110 -19.72 -7.03 20.38
N VAL A 111 -19.94 -7.07 19.06
CA VAL A 111 -21.26 -7.14 18.43
C VAL A 111 -21.53 -8.57 17.92
N GLU A 112 -20.57 -9.11 17.16
CA GLU A 112 -20.58 -10.44 16.57
C GLU A 112 -19.65 -11.36 17.37
N HIS A 113 -20.16 -11.90 18.47
CA HIS A 113 -19.41 -12.72 19.44
C HIS A 113 -18.78 -14.01 18.87
N SER A 114 -19.12 -14.37 17.63
CA SER A 114 -18.62 -15.57 16.94
C SER A 114 -18.35 -15.22 15.47
N ASN A 115 -17.29 -14.44 15.23
CA ASN A 115 -16.81 -14.10 13.90
C ASN A 115 -15.42 -14.71 13.68
N SER A 116 -15.39 -15.91 13.09
CA SER A 116 -14.16 -16.68 12.87
C SER A 116 -13.13 -15.95 12.01
N ASP A 117 -13.58 -15.14 11.05
CA ASP A 117 -12.67 -14.38 10.18
C ASP A 117 -11.91 -13.34 11.01
N VAL A 118 -12.61 -12.65 11.91
CA VAL A 118 -12.02 -11.64 12.80
C VAL A 118 -11.14 -12.26 13.87
N GLU A 119 -11.56 -13.38 14.47
CA GLU A 119 -10.72 -14.16 15.40
C GLU A 119 -9.38 -14.55 14.76
N ASN A 120 -9.40 -15.04 13.52
CA ASN A 120 -8.20 -15.35 12.76
C ASN A 120 -7.33 -14.11 12.49
N LYS A 121 -7.93 -12.92 12.30
CA LYS A 121 -7.17 -11.67 12.16
C LYS A 121 -6.47 -11.26 13.45
N LEU A 122 -7.09 -11.48 14.60
CA LEU A 122 -6.47 -11.19 15.90
C LEU A 122 -5.30 -12.12 16.19
N VAL A 123 -5.44 -13.43 15.93
CA VAL A 123 -4.31 -14.39 16.03
C VAL A 123 -3.16 -13.97 15.09
N LEU A 124 -3.48 -13.57 13.85
CA LEU A 124 -2.48 -13.06 12.92
C LEU A 124 -1.78 -11.79 13.45
N ILE A 125 -2.49 -10.90 14.14
CA ILE A 125 -1.92 -9.69 14.73
C ILE A 125 -0.87 -10.04 15.80
N ASP A 126 -1.12 -11.07 16.61
CA ASP A 126 -0.15 -11.55 17.60
C ASP A 126 1.11 -12.10 16.93
N ASP A 127 0.97 -12.90 15.87
CA ASP A 127 2.10 -13.40 15.07
C ASP A 127 2.89 -12.25 14.43
N LEU A 128 2.20 -11.24 13.88
CA LEU A 128 2.83 -10.07 13.27
C LEU A 128 3.64 -9.27 14.29
N ARG A 129 3.11 -9.07 15.51
CA ARG A 129 3.86 -8.42 16.60
C ARG A 129 5.13 -9.18 16.95
N GLN A 130 5.07 -10.52 16.99
CA GLN A 130 6.26 -11.35 17.22
C GLN A 130 7.28 -11.20 16.08
N TYR A 131 6.86 -11.26 14.82
CA TYR A 131 7.75 -11.06 13.68
C TYR A 131 8.42 -9.69 13.69
N LEU A 132 7.66 -8.63 13.96
CA LEU A 132 8.20 -7.27 14.05
C LEU A 132 9.18 -7.12 15.22
N HIS A 133 8.89 -7.73 16.36
CA HIS A 133 9.79 -7.73 17.51
C HIS A 133 11.11 -8.44 17.20
N GLN A 134 11.04 -9.65 16.62
CA GLN A 134 12.23 -10.41 16.22
C GLN A 134 13.05 -9.67 15.16
N ALA A 135 12.40 -9.11 14.14
CA ALA A 135 13.07 -8.32 13.10
C ALA A 135 13.87 -7.16 13.70
N ARG A 136 13.31 -6.43 14.68
CA ARG A 136 13.99 -5.30 15.34
C ARG A 136 15.18 -5.74 16.18
N ILE A 137 15.05 -6.83 16.94
CA ILE A 137 16.17 -7.38 17.74
C ILE A 137 17.32 -7.80 16.82
N LEU A 138 17.04 -8.62 15.82
CA LEU A 138 18.04 -9.13 14.89
C LEU A 138 18.70 -8.00 14.09
N PHE A 139 17.93 -6.98 13.72
CA PHE A 139 18.46 -5.77 13.10
C PHE A 139 19.45 -5.04 14.02
N ALA A 140 19.12 -4.89 15.31
CA ALA A 140 20.01 -4.27 16.29
C ALA A 140 21.29 -5.09 16.53
N GLU A 141 21.18 -6.42 16.47
CA GLU A 141 22.30 -7.37 16.56
C GLU A 141 23.14 -7.45 15.27
N LYS A 142 22.72 -6.75 14.20
CA LYS A 142 23.32 -6.78 12.86
C LYS A 142 23.23 -8.14 12.16
N ASP A 143 22.32 -9.01 12.61
CA ASP A 143 21.92 -10.20 11.86
C ASP A 143 20.91 -9.79 10.77
N TRP A 144 21.45 -9.20 9.71
CA TRP A 144 20.68 -8.69 8.58
C TRP A 144 19.90 -9.79 7.84
N HIS A 145 20.40 -11.03 7.86
CA HIS A 145 19.76 -12.14 7.14
C HIS A 145 18.51 -12.61 7.87
N SER A 146 18.62 -12.84 9.17
CA SER A 146 17.47 -13.24 9.98
C SER A 146 16.47 -12.09 10.13
N ALA A 147 16.93 -10.83 10.21
CA ALA A 147 16.04 -9.67 10.19
C ALA A 147 15.23 -9.59 8.88
N GLU A 148 15.86 -9.76 7.71
CA GLU A 148 15.17 -9.82 6.41
C GLU A 148 14.10 -10.92 6.38
N HIS A 149 14.38 -12.10 6.95
CA HIS A 149 13.42 -13.21 7.01
C HIS A 149 12.13 -12.83 7.74
N TYR A 150 12.24 -12.24 8.94
CA TYR A 150 11.04 -11.80 9.69
C TYR A 150 10.34 -10.61 9.04
N LEU A 151 11.08 -9.70 8.41
CA LEU A 151 10.49 -8.60 7.64
C LEU A 151 9.70 -9.11 6.44
N ASN A 152 10.16 -10.16 5.76
CA ASN A 152 9.43 -10.79 4.66
C ASN A 152 8.09 -11.36 5.14
N LYS A 153 8.09 -12.10 6.27
CA LYS A 153 6.85 -12.62 6.86
C LYS A 153 5.86 -11.52 7.22
N ALA A 154 6.34 -10.42 7.81
CA ALA A 154 5.50 -9.28 8.14
C ALA A 154 4.92 -8.61 6.87
N LEU A 155 5.75 -8.45 5.83
CA LEU A 155 5.37 -7.82 4.56
C LEU A 155 4.38 -8.65 3.72
N GLU A 156 4.14 -9.92 4.04
CA GLU A 156 3.04 -10.69 3.43
C GLU A 156 1.67 -10.09 3.77
N HIS A 157 1.56 -9.40 4.91
CA HIS A 157 0.31 -8.83 5.41
C HIS A 157 0.34 -7.30 5.47
N LEU A 158 1.47 -6.72 5.89
CA LEU A 158 1.69 -5.28 6.10
C LEU A 158 2.24 -4.61 4.81
N VAL A 159 1.66 -4.95 3.67
CA VAL A 159 2.16 -4.62 2.31
C VAL A 159 2.28 -3.12 2.00
N TRP A 160 1.69 -2.25 2.83
CA TRP A 160 1.74 -0.80 2.68
C TRP A 160 2.41 -0.11 3.87
N ASP A 161 3.06 -0.85 4.77
CA ASP A 161 3.83 -0.29 5.88
C ASP A 161 5.19 0.24 5.36
N PRO A 162 5.40 1.57 5.31
CA PRO A 162 6.64 2.14 4.82
C PRO A 162 7.84 1.82 5.73
N SER A 163 7.62 1.60 7.03
CA SER A 163 8.70 1.36 7.99
C SER A 163 9.43 0.04 7.70
N LEU A 164 8.71 -0.98 7.22
CA LEU A 164 9.29 -2.29 6.90
C LEU A 164 10.13 -2.26 5.63
N TYR A 165 9.68 -1.56 4.59
CA TYR A 165 10.49 -1.35 3.39
C TYR A 165 11.77 -0.57 3.72
N ARG A 166 11.67 0.45 4.59
CA ARG A 166 12.84 1.22 5.03
C ARG A 166 13.83 0.33 5.80
N LEU A 167 13.34 -0.47 6.75
CA LEU A 167 14.20 -1.34 7.56
C LEU A 167 14.83 -2.46 6.72
N ARG A 168 14.08 -3.06 5.79
CA ARG A 168 14.59 -4.11 4.89
C ARG A 168 15.58 -3.55 3.88
N ALA A 169 15.37 -2.34 3.36
CA ALA A 169 16.35 -1.65 2.53
C ALA A 169 17.68 -1.46 3.27
N GLN A 170 17.64 -1.10 4.56
CA GLN A 170 18.84 -0.97 5.38
C GLN A 170 19.57 -2.31 5.58
N CYS A 171 18.84 -3.42 5.78
CA CYS A 171 19.45 -4.76 5.80
C CYS A 171 20.19 -5.06 4.48
N HIS A 172 19.56 -4.75 3.34
CA HIS A 172 20.16 -4.96 2.03
C HIS A 172 21.40 -4.09 1.80
N GLU A 173 21.35 -2.81 2.20
CA GLU A 173 22.51 -1.91 2.14
C GLU A 173 23.68 -2.44 2.97
N ALA A 174 23.43 -2.88 4.20
CA ALA A 174 24.46 -3.42 5.09
C ALA A 174 25.13 -4.68 4.53
N ARG A 175 24.41 -5.43 3.68
CA ARG A 175 24.91 -6.62 2.97
C ARG A 175 25.51 -6.31 1.58
N GLY A 176 25.53 -5.05 1.15
CA GLY A 176 25.98 -4.65 -0.19
C GLY A 176 25.00 -5.00 -1.33
N GLU A 177 23.79 -5.44 -1.01
CA GLU A 177 22.74 -5.85 -1.96
C GLU A 177 21.99 -4.64 -2.53
N THR A 178 22.74 -3.72 -3.12
CA THR A 178 22.26 -2.37 -3.50
C THR A 178 21.02 -2.40 -4.39
N ARG A 179 20.90 -3.36 -5.31
CA ARG A 179 19.71 -3.50 -6.17
C ARG A 179 18.43 -3.85 -5.41
N LYS A 180 18.53 -4.68 -4.37
CA LYS A 180 17.37 -5.02 -3.52
C LYS A 180 16.98 -3.82 -2.65
N ALA A 181 17.96 -3.09 -2.10
CA ALA A 181 17.70 -1.85 -1.39
C ALA A 181 16.98 -0.82 -2.29
N ILE A 182 17.40 -0.68 -3.55
CA ILE A 182 16.69 0.18 -4.53
C ILE A 182 15.24 -0.29 -4.73
N ALA A 183 15.00 -1.60 -4.86
CA ALA A 183 13.63 -2.12 -5.05
C ALA A 183 12.70 -1.77 -3.87
N ASP A 184 13.20 -1.89 -2.64
CA ASP A 184 12.45 -1.48 -1.44
C ASP A 184 12.24 0.04 -1.40
N MET A 185 13.29 0.82 -1.67
CA MET A 185 13.19 2.28 -1.69
C MET A 185 12.22 2.79 -2.77
N ARG A 186 12.13 2.14 -3.94
CA ARG A 186 11.14 2.47 -4.98
C ARG A 186 9.71 2.24 -4.52
N THR A 187 9.50 1.25 -3.67
CA THR A 187 8.19 0.98 -3.08
C THR A 187 7.89 2.02 -2.01
N LEU A 188 8.87 2.30 -1.15
CA LEU A 188 8.79 3.30 -0.09
C LEU A 188 8.42 4.70 -0.62
N THR A 189 9.12 5.21 -1.65
CA THR A 189 8.84 6.55 -2.19
C THR A 189 7.50 6.67 -2.91
N LYS A 190 6.88 5.54 -3.30
CA LYS A 190 5.49 5.50 -3.79
C LYS A 190 4.47 5.54 -2.65
N LEU A 191 4.79 4.93 -1.51
CA LEU A 191 3.94 4.93 -0.33
C LEU A 191 3.98 6.30 0.38
N VAL A 192 5.19 6.87 0.49
CA VAL A 192 5.53 8.13 1.16
C VAL A 192 6.18 9.06 0.14
N ALA A 193 5.36 9.90 -0.50
CA ALA A 193 5.78 10.76 -1.61
C ALA A 193 6.26 12.16 -1.16
N ASP A 194 6.34 12.41 0.14
CA ASP A 194 6.62 13.70 0.76
C ASP A 194 7.92 13.71 1.58
N SER A 195 8.74 12.65 1.46
CA SER A 195 10.01 12.52 2.18
C SER A 195 11.22 12.90 1.31
N THR A 196 11.77 14.09 1.55
CA THR A 196 13.02 14.53 0.88
C THR A 196 14.20 13.61 1.20
N GLU A 197 14.24 13.07 2.41
CA GLU A 197 15.28 12.13 2.85
C GLU A 197 15.23 10.82 2.06
N ASP A 198 14.04 10.23 1.88
CA ASP A 198 13.90 8.98 1.15
C ASP A 198 14.25 9.16 -0.35
N PHE A 199 13.86 10.28 -0.96
CA PHE A 199 14.24 10.63 -2.34
C PHE A 199 15.75 10.87 -2.49
N LEU A 200 16.39 11.53 -1.53
CA LEU A 200 17.84 11.70 -1.52
C LEU A 200 18.56 10.35 -1.38
N LYS A 201 18.07 9.48 -0.49
CA LYS A 201 18.63 8.16 -0.22
C LYS A 201 18.57 7.27 -1.46
N ILE A 202 17.41 7.12 -2.10
CA ILE A 202 17.28 6.33 -3.33
C ILE A 202 18.11 6.91 -4.48
N SER A 203 18.18 8.24 -4.60
CA SER A 203 19.03 8.90 -5.59
C SER A 203 20.51 8.55 -5.40
N ARG A 204 21.00 8.50 -4.15
CA ARG A 204 22.37 8.07 -3.81
C ARG A 204 22.61 6.60 -4.15
N LEU A 205 21.64 5.72 -3.94
CA LEU A 205 21.77 4.31 -4.32
C LEU A 205 21.91 4.14 -5.84
N TYR A 206 21.04 4.79 -6.63
CA TYR A 206 21.14 4.79 -8.09
C TYR A 206 22.47 5.35 -8.58
N TYR A 207 22.92 6.45 -7.98
CA TYR A 207 24.23 7.02 -8.27
C TYR A 207 25.36 6.01 -8.01
N GLY A 208 25.31 5.29 -6.88
CA GLY A 208 26.31 4.31 -6.49
C GLY A 208 26.45 3.15 -7.48
N ILE A 209 25.36 2.73 -8.13
CA ILE A 209 25.37 1.67 -9.16
C ILE A 209 25.59 2.21 -10.58
N GLY A 210 25.80 3.52 -10.74
CA GLY A 210 26.07 4.15 -12.04
C GLY A 210 24.83 4.46 -12.88
N GLU A 211 23.62 4.29 -12.35
CA GLU A 211 22.35 4.66 -12.97
C GLU A 211 22.08 6.16 -12.78
N VAL A 212 22.86 6.97 -13.50
CA VAL A 212 22.88 8.45 -13.36
C VAL A 212 21.53 9.09 -13.70
N GLU A 213 20.82 8.60 -14.71
CA GLU A 213 19.52 9.16 -15.11
C GLU A 213 18.43 8.91 -14.06
N GLU A 214 18.36 7.69 -13.51
CA GLU A 214 17.44 7.38 -12.41
C GLU A 214 17.79 8.20 -11.16
N SER A 215 19.08 8.30 -10.83
CA SER A 215 19.56 9.17 -9.75
C SER A 215 19.11 10.63 -9.95
N LEU A 216 19.23 11.15 -11.17
CA LEU A 216 18.83 12.51 -11.52
C LEU A 216 17.31 12.70 -11.47
N SER A 217 16.53 11.67 -11.82
CA SER A 217 15.08 11.66 -11.68
C SER A 217 14.66 11.78 -10.21
N GLN A 218 15.20 10.91 -9.35
CA GLN A 218 14.86 10.89 -7.92
C GLN A 218 15.26 12.18 -7.20
N ILE A 219 16.43 12.76 -7.53
CA ILE A 219 16.86 14.01 -6.88
C ILE A 219 16.01 15.22 -7.29
N ARG A 220 15.40 15.19 -8.48
CA ARG A 220 14.45 16.21 -8.91
C ARG A 220 13.17 16.14 -8.08
N GLU A 221 12.68 14.94 -7.77
CA GLU A 221 11.53 14.79 -6.85
C GLU A 221 11.87 15.33 -5.45
N CYS A 222 13.08 15.09 -4.92
CA CYS A 222 13.52 15.75 -3.67
C CYS A 222 13.42 17.29 -3.76
N LEU A 223 13.96 17.89 -4.82
CA LEU A 223 13.97 19.34 -4.99
C LEU A 223 12.60 19.94 -5.34
N LYS A 224 11.67 19.14 -5.85
CA LYS A 224 10.27 19.54 -6.05
C LYS A 224 9.56 19.71 -4.71
N LEU A 225 9.86 18.86 -3.73
CA LEU A 225 9.35 18.99 -2.37
C LEU A 225 10.00 20.16 -1.62
N ASN A 226 11.32 20.33 -1.77
CA ASN A 226 12.06 21.42 -1.15
C ASN A 226 13.19 21.92 -2.07
N PRO A 227 12.97 23.04 -2.80
CA PRO A 227 13.96 23.60 -3.72
C PRO A 227 15.29 24.02 -3.05
N ASP A 228 15.24 24.39 -1.77
CA ASP A 228 16.38 24.90 -0.99
C ASP A 228 17.03 23.82 -0.10
N HIS A 229 16.71 22.54 -0.36
CA HIS A 229 17.24 21.44 0.46
C HIS A 229 18.77 21.37 0.39
N LYS A 230 19.42 21.58 1.53
CA LYS A 230 20.87 21.77 1.68
C LYS A 230 21.71 20.63 1.10
N GLU A 231 21.23 19.39 1.19
CA GLU A 231 21.92 18.22 0.62
C GLU A 231 21.50 17.89 -0.83
N CYS A 232 20.22 18.00 -1.18
CA CYS A 232 19.75 17.60 -2.51
C CYS A 232 20.28 18.52 -3.60
N PHE A 233 20.38 19.83 -3.35
CA PHE A 233 20.81 20.78 -4.39
C PHE A 233 22.28 20.63 -4.81
N PRO A 234 23.27 20.53 -3.88
CA PRO A 234 24.64 20.21 -4.25
C PRO A 234 24.76 18.85 -4.95
N PHE A 235 24.00 17.84 -4.48
CA PHE A 235 24.02 16.52 -5.08
C PHE A 235 23.44 16.52 -6.51
N TYR A 236 22.34 17.24 -6.74
CA TYR A 236 21.78 17.47 -8.08
C TYR A 236 22.80 18.11 -9.02
N LYS A 237 23.53 19.16 -8.59
CA LYS A 237 24.57 19.79 -9.42
C LYS A 237 25.64 18.77 -9.84
N LYS A 238 26.07 17.91 -8.92
CA LYS A 238 27.04 16.85 -9.17
C LYS A 238 26.52 15.86 -10.21
N ILE A 239 25.31 15.33 -10.02
CA ILE A 239 24.69 14.34 -10.94
C ILE A 239 24.46 14.96 -12.32
N LYS A 240 23.91 16.19 -12.39
CA LYS A 240 23.64 16.89 -13.64
C LYS A 240 24.89 17.10 -14.49
N LYS A 241 26.03 17.39 -13.86
CA LYS A 241 27.32 17.53 -14.57
C LYS A 241 27.73 16.19 -15.20
N LEU A 242 27.58 15.09 -14.47
CA LEU A 242 27.92 13.75 -14.94
C LEU A 242 26.98 13.25 -16.05
N ALA A 243 25.68 13.53 -15.94
CA ALA A 243 24.70 13.17 -16.96
C ALA A 243 25.01 13.83 -18.32
N LYS A 244 25.56 15.05 -18.32
CA LYS A 244 25.97 15.77 -19.55
C LYS A 244 27.26 15.26 -20.19
N MET A 245 28.03 14.41 -19.49
CA MET A 245 29.32 13.89 -19.95
C MET A 245 29.22 12.49 -20.57
N ARG A 246 28.03 11.87 -20.52
CA ARG A 246 27.71 10.62 -21.21
C ARG A 246 27.04 10.94 -22.54
#